data_AF-A0A3C1EXB1-F1
#
_entry.id   AF-A0A3C1EXB1-F1
#
_cell.length_a   1.000
_cell.length_b   1.000
_cell.length_c   1.000
_cell.angle_alpha   90.00
_cell.angle_beta   90.00
_cell.angle_gamma   90.00
#
_symmetry.space_group_name_H-M   'P 1'
#
loop_
_entity.id
_entity.type
_entity.pdbx_description
1 polymer ?
#
loop_
_entity_poly.entity_id
_entity_poly.type
_entity_poly.pdbx_seq_one_letter_code
_entity_poly.pdbx_strand_id
1 'polypeptide(L)'
;MKMEDAKFSFNTHVEGYNERLQSVDFLDMYLNHISFFCFSVAEKLGYFFRGAITIGQYYQQQILNQDNIFIFSQSLANAVILEEKAKYPRVIISDILNDYLQEKNSKKYDDPIIIFDKYAVRCLNLYRTCSSKNNKHQEQVKAKLEKISDNIKRKMNTHRNEPDVMEKYIYLVEQYNNCVGKIPSMKDMQINIQKY
;
A
#
# COMPACT_ATOMS: atom_id res chain seq x y z
N MET A 1 29.93 -23.36 -14.27
CA MET A 1 29.20 -22.81 -13.12
C MET A 1 27.75 -23.23 -13.27
N LYS A 2 27.26 -24.15 -12.42
CA LYS A 2 25.88 -24.63 -12.51
C LYS A 2 24.96 -23.60 -11.85
N MET A 3 23.90 -23.20 -12.55
CA MET A 3 22.81 -22.43 -11.98
C MET A 3 22.14 -23.30 -10.91
N GLU A 4 22.26 -22.92 -9.65
CA GLU A 4 21.34 -23.38 -8.64
C GLU A 4 20.20 -22.38 -8.59
N ASP A 5 19.03 -22.80 -9.05
CA ASP A 5 17.79 -22.04 -8.88
C ASP A 5 17.57 -21.84 -7.38
N ALA A 6 17.50 -20.59 -6.93
CA ALA A 6 17.09 -20.26 -5.58
C ALA A 6 15.63 -20.69 -5.39
N LYS A 7 15.42 -21.93 -4.94
CA LYS A 7 14.11 -22.41 -4.49
C LYS A 7 13.91 -21.92 -3.06
N PHE A 8 12.85 -21.14 -2.85
CA PHE A 8 12.26 -21.03 -1.51
C PHE A 8 11.87 -22.45 -1.09
N SER A 9 12.56 -23.03 -0.11
CA SER A 9 12.20 -24.34 0.45
C SER A 9 11.60 -24.15 1.84
N PHE A 10 10.29 -24.35 1.95
CA PHE A 10 9.66 -24.61 3.25
C PHE A 10 9.61 -26.12 3.51
N ASN A 11 9.62 -26.51 4.78
CA ASN A 11 9.65 -27.91 5.20
C ASN A 11 8.32 -28.59 4.85
N THR A 12 8.31 -29.47 3.84
CA THR A 12 7.12 -30.02 3.16
C THR A 12 6.43 -31.18 3.88
N HIS A 13 6.79 -31.50 5.13
CA HIS A 13 6.30 -32.69 5.84
C HIS A 13 5.16 -32.42 6.83
N VAL A 14 4.19 -31.59 6.43
CA VAL A 14 2.91 -31.46 7.16
C VAL A 14 1.80 -31.96 6.25
N GLU A 15 1.09 -33.02 6.66
CA GLU A 15 -0.11 -33.46 5.94
C GLU A 15 -1.13 -32.31 5.88
N GLY A 16 -1.58 -31.94 4.68
CA GLY A 16 -2.42 -30.76 4.42
C GLY A 16 -1.66 -29.50 3.95
N TYR A 17 -0.35 -29.57 3.77
CA TYR A 17 0.47 -28.47 3.24
C TYR A 17 0.22 -28.22 1.76
N ASN A 18 -0.38 -27.06 1.42
CA ASN A 18 -0.40 -26.52 0.07
C ASN A 18 0.42 -25.23 0.02
N GLU A 19 1.69 -25.38 -0.36
CA GLU A 19 2.70 -24.30 -0.48
C GLU A 19 2.18 -23.07 -1.23
N ARG A 20 1.28 -23.27 -2.21
CA ARG A 20 0.75 -22.23 -3.09
C ARG A 20 -0.35 -21.38 -2.47
N LEU A 21 -1.13 -21.93 -1.54
CA LEU A 21 -2.15 -21.17 -0.80
C LEU A 21 -1.47 -20.31 0.27
N GLN A 22 -0.44 -20.85 0.94
CA GLN A 22 0.31 -20.13 1.97
C GLN A 22 1.12 -18.95 1.42
N SER A 23 1.65 -19.04 0.18
CA SER A 23 2.40 -17.94 -0.43
C SER A 23 1.53 -16.71 -0.71
N VAL A 24 0.26 -16.92 -1.07
CA VAL A 24 -0.69 -15.83 -1.36
C VAL A 24 -1.20 -15.22 -0.06
N ASP A 25 -1.52 -16.03 0.94
CA ASP A 25 -1.85 -15.54 2.29
C ASP A 25 -0.70 -14.72 2.88
N PHE A 26 0.54 -15.14 2.65
CA PHE A 26 1.73 -14.39 3.07
C PHE A 26 1.87 -13.05 2.34
N LEU A 27 1.68 -13.03 1.01
CA LEU A 27 1.72 -11.78 0.24
C LEU A 27 0.60 -10.82 0.64
N ASP A 28 -0.61 -11.31 0.85
CA ASP A 28 -1.73 -10.50 1.35
C ASP A 28 -1.43 -9.94 2.74
N MET A 29 -0.86 -10.75 3.64
CA MET A 29 -0.41 -10.30 4.96
C MET A 29 0.68 -9.23 4.84
N TYR A 30 1.66 -9.43 3.96
CA TYR A 30 2.76 -8.49 3.74
C TYR A 30 2.27 -7.15 3.17
N LEU A 31 1.41 -7.18 2.15
CA LEU A 31 0.78 -5.98 1.59
C LEU A 31 -0.07 -5.25 2.64
N ASN A 32 -0.77 -5.99 3.52
CA ASN A 32 -1.49 -5.40 4.64
C ASN A 32 -0.55 -4.73 5.66
N HIS A 33 0.62 -5.32 5.94
CA HIS A 33 1.65 -4.69 6.76
C HIS A 33 2.18 -3.41 6.13
N ILE A 34 2.38 -3.38 4.80
CA ILE A 34 2.77 -2.16 4.09
C ILE A 34 1.68 -1.09 4.25
N SER A 35 0.41 -1.42 4.04
CA SER A 35 -0.70 -0.46 4.26
C SER A 35 -0.68 0.11 5.68
N PHE A 36 -0.53 -0.76 6.69
CA PHE A 36 -0.45 -0.34 8.10
C PHE A 36 0.75 0.56 8.38
N PHE A 37 1.91 0.24 7.81
CA PHE A 37 3.12 1.05 7.92
C PHE A 37 2.91 2.44 7.32
N CYS A 38 2.42 2.50 6.07
CA CYS A 38 2.13 3.76 5.38
C CYS A 38 1.12 4.62 6.16
N PHE A 39 0.05 4.00 6.65
CA PHE A 39 -0.96 4.68 7.46
C PHE A 39 -0.37 5.24 8.77
N SER A 40 0.46 4.45 9.46
CA SER A 40 1.10 4.86 10.72
C SER A 40 2.10 6.01 10.54
N VAL A 41 2.84 6.01 9.44
CA VAL A 41 3.77 7.11 9.11
C VAL A 41 3.00 8.37 8.74
N ALA A 42 1.90 8.26 7.98
CA ALA A 42 1.03 9.40 7.69
C ALA A 42 0.44 10.00 8.97
N GLU A 43 0.01 9.16 9.91
CA GLU A 43 -0.51 9.59 11.22
C GLU A 43 0.56 10.29 12.07
N LYS A 44 1.73 9.65 12.26
CA LYS A 44 2.73 10.09 13.23
C LYS A 44 3.65 11.19 12.69
N LEU A 45 3.98 11.14 11.41
CA LEU A 45 4.99 12.00 10.80
C LEU A 45 4.41 12.96 9.75
N GLY A 46 3.17 12.74 9.31
CA GLY A 46 2.56 13.54 8.25
C GLY A 46 3.21 13.34 6.87
N TYR A 47 3.93 12.23 6.67
CA TYR A 47 4.51 11.85 5.39
C TYR A 47 3.64 10.84 4.66
N PHE A 48 3.53 10.99 3.35
CA PHE A 48 2.75 10.13 2.47
C PHE A 48 3.67 9.44 1.47
N PHE A 49 3.40 8.18 1.19
CA PHE A 49 4.24 7.38 0.33
C PHE A 49 3.81 7.48 -1.13
N ARG A 50 4.82 7.56 -1.98
CA ARG A 50 4.74 7.16 -3.37
C ARG A 50 5.58 5.90 -3.52
N GLY A 51 5.09 4.93 -4.29
CA GLY A 51 5.85 3.71 -4.56
C GLY A 51 5.21 2.88 -5.66
N ALA A 52 5.84 1.75 -5.94
CA ALA A 52 5.26 0.69 -6.73
C ALA A 52 5.67 -0.67 -6.17
N ILE A 53 4.76 -1.64 -6.25
CA ILE A 53 5.00 -3.02 -5.84
C ILE A 53 4.74 -3.92 -7.03
N THR A 54 5.70 -4.79 -7.30
CA THR A 54 5.62 -5.82 -8.33
C THR A 54 6.22 -7.13 -7.80
N ILE A 55 6.08 -8.19 -8.58
CA ILE A 55 6.62 -9.51 -8.26
C ILE A 55 7.41 -10.02 -9.46
N GLY A 56 8.47 -10.78 -9.19
CA GLY A 56 9.26 -11.43 -10.21
C GLY A 56 10.47 -12.13 -9.60
N GLN A 57 11.21 -12.83 -10.46
CA GLN A 57 12.41 -13.52 -10.05
C GLN A 57 13.52 -12.52 -9.69
N TYR A 58 14.36 -12.90 -8.72
CA TYR A 58 15.50 -12.11 -8.31
C TYR A 58 16.71 -13.02 -8.12
N TYR A 59 17.89 -12.43 -8.30
CA TYR A 59 19.16 -12.97 -7.85
C TYR A 59 19.55 -12.25 -6.56
N GLN A 60 19.98 -13.02 -5.55
CA GLN A 60 20.47 -12.50 -4.29
C GLN A 60 21.84 -13.09 -3.99
N GLN A 61 22.78 -12.24 -3.60
CA GLN A 61 24.10 -12.65 -3.11
C GLN A 61 24.47 -11.84 -1.86
N GLN A 62 24.95 -12.52 -0.83
CA GLN A 62 25.56 -11.83 0.31
C GLN A 62 26.95 -11.33 -0.11
N ILE A 63 27.20 -10.04 0.08
CA ILE A 63 28.52 -9.48 -0.21
C ILE A 63 29.46 -9.95 0.90
N LEU A 64 30.49 -10.72 0.53
CA LEU A 64 31.45 -11.31 1.47
C LEU A 64 32.01 -10.22 2.40
N ASN A 65 31.94 -10.49 3.71
CA ASN A 65 32.39 -9.63 4.82
C ASN A 65 31.55 -8.37 5.11
N GLN A 66 30.31 -8.31 4.63
CA GLN A 66 29.36 -7.26 5.00
C GLN A 66 27.98 -7.84 5.34
N ASP A 67 27.24 -7.19 6.24
CA ASP A 67 25.81 -7.46 6.49
C ASP A 67 24.91 -6.97 5.32
N ASN A 68 25.51 -6.73 4.15
CA ASN A 68 24.86 -6.20 2.98
C ASN A 68 24.43 -7.33 2.03
N ILE A 69 23.18 -7.25 1.58
CA ILE A 69 22.60 -8.15 0.58
C ILE A 69 22.57 -7.42 -0.76
N PHE A 70 23.21 -8.00 -1.77
CA PHE A 70 23.07 -7.56 -3.15
C PHE A 70 21.86 -8.26 -3.78
N ILE A 71 20.93 -7.48 -4.32
CA ILE A 71 19.75 -7.98 -5.04
C ILE A 71 19.81 -7.45 -6.47
N PHE A 72 19.76 -8.35 -7.44
CA PHE A 72 19.63 -8.02 -8.85
C PHE A 72 18.35 -8.63 -9.40
N SER A 73 17.46 -7.80 -9.95
CA SER A 73 16.18 -8.27 -10.45
C SER A 73 15.58 -7.36 -11.49
N GLN A 74 14.99 -7.95 -12.53
CA GLN A 74 14.14 -7.22 -13.47
C GLN A 74 12.90 -6.65 -12.77
N SER A 75 12.38 -7.30 -11.73
CA SER A 75 11.23 -6.79 -10.99
C SER A 75 11.58 -5.53 -10.20
N LEU A 76 12.82 -5.41 -9.71
CA LEU A 76 13.31 -4.18 -9.10
C LEU A 76 13.35 -3.02 -10.11
N ALA A 77 13.87 -3.25 -11.32
CA ALA A 77 13.85 -2.25 -12.39
C ALA A 77 12.42 -1.86 -12.78
N ASN A 78 11.52 -2.85 -12.93
CA ASN A 78 10.11 -2.61 -13.24
C ASN A 78 9.41 -1.81 -12.14
N ALA A 79 9.74 -2.04 -10.86
CA ALA A 79 9.21 -1.28 -9.73
C ALA A 79 9.58 0.22 -9.86
N VAL A 80 10.84 0.52 -10.15
CA VAL A 80 11.31 1.91 -10.34
C VAL A 80 10.58 2.58 -11.51
N ILE A 81 10.52 1.93 -12.67
CA ILE A 81 9.81 2.43 -13.86
C ILE A 81 8.32 2.68 -13.55
N LEU A 82 7.70 1.81 -12.74
CA LEU A 82 6.31 1.95 -12.35
C LEU A 82 6.10 3.08 -11.34
N GLU A 83 7.03 3.25 -10.39
CA GLU A 83 7.00 4.37 -9.44
C GLU A 83 7.13 5.72 -10.14
N GLU A 84 7.96 5.82 -11.19
CA GLU A 84 8.09 7.07 -11.97
C GLU A 84 6.75 7.53 -12.57
N LYS A 85 5.82 6.60 -12.81
CA LYS A 85 4.45 6.89 -13.28
C LYS A 85 3.51 7.33 -12.16
N ALA A 86 3.93 7.25 -10.89
CA ALA A 86 3.17 7.77 -9.77
C ALA A 86 3.44 9.27 -9.59
N LYS A 87 2.56 10.11 -10.16
CA LYS A 87 2.59 11.57 -9.89
C LYS A 87 2.18 11.90 -8.45
N TYR A 88 1.30 11.08 -7.88
CA TYR A 88 0.64 11.31 -6.59
C TYR A 88 1.17 10.40 -5.48
N PRO A 89 0.91 10.72 -4.20
CA PRO A 89 1.26 9.86 -3.06
C PRO A 89 0.37 8.60 -3.03
N ARG A 90 0.73 7.64 -3.88
CA ARG A 90 0.07 6.34 -4.04
C ARG A 90 1.11 5.24 -4.23
N VAL A 91 0.76 4.02 -3.83
CA VAL A 91 1.59 2.84 -4.05
C VAL A 91 0.93 2.02 -5.17
N ILE A 92 1.51 2.04 -6.37
CA ILE A 92 0.97 1.36 -7.55
C ILE A 92 1.21 -0.15 -7.45
N ILE A 93 0.24 -0.94 -7.87
CA ILE A 93 0.37 -2.40 -7.95
C ILE A 93 0.49 -2.80 -9.42
N SER A 94 1.57 -3.49 -9.77
CA SER A 94 1.77 -3.98 -11.14
C SER A 94 0.73 -5.02 -11.54
N ASP A 95 0.42 -5.10 -12.83
CA ASP A 95 -0.52 -6.09 -13.37
C ASP A 95 -0.07 -7.53 -13.06
N ILE A 96 1.24 -7.83 -13.18
CA ILE A 96 1.78 -9.16 -12.86
C ILE A 96 1.49 -9.57 -11.41
N LEU A 97 1.64 -8.65 -10.45
CA LEU A 97 1.31 -8.93 -9.05
C LEU A 97 -0.20 -9.09 -8.85
N ASN A 98 -1.02 -8.23 -9.48
CA ASN A 98 -2.46 -8.37 -9.43
C ASN A 98 -2.92 -9.73 -9.97
N ASP A 99 -2.42 -10.12 -11.13
CA ASP A 99 -2.81 -11.37 -11.79
C ASP A 99 -2.37 -12.57 -10.97
N TYR A 100 -1.17 -12.53 -10.37
CA TYR A 100 -0.72 -13.54 -9.41
C TYR A 100 -1.67 -13.66 -8.21
N LEU A 101 -2.16 -12.55 -7.66
CA LEU A 101 -3.11 -12.57 -6.55
C LEU A 101 -4.50 -13.06 -6.98
N GLN A 102 -5.00 -12.65 -8.15
CA GLN A 102 -6.33 -13.03 -8.65
C GLN A 102 -6.41 -14.49 -9.10
N GLU A 103 -5.36 -15.00 -9.77
CA GLU A 103 -5.30 -16.41 -10.21
C GLU A 103 -5.32 -17.37 -9.01
N LYS A 104 -4.83 -16.91 -7.86
CA LYS A 104 -4.62 -17.76 -6.68
C LYS A 104 -5.60 -17.52 -5.54
N ASN A 105 -6.37 -16.43 -5.57
CA ASN A 105 -7.31 -16.09 -4.51
C ASN A 105 -8.75 -16.02 -5.05
N SER A 106 -9.58 -17.01 -4.70
CA SER A 106 -10.99 -17.10 -5.14
C SER A 106 -11.96 -16.32 -4.25
N LYS A 107 -11.48 -15.70 -3.16
CA LYS A 107 -12.32 -15.00 -2.20
C LYS A 107 -12.38 -13.50 -2.51
N LYS A 108 -13.57 -13.03 -2.85
CA LYS A 108 -13.91 -11.61 -2.90
C LYS A 108 -13.96 -11.10 -1.45
N TYR A 109 -12.93 -10.38 -1.01
CA TYR A 109 -12.97 -9.70 0.28
C TYR A 109 -13.92 -8.51 0.21
N ASP A 110 -14.69 -8.29 1.29
CA ASP A 110 -15.52 -7.09 1.45
C ASP A 110 -14.68 -5.79 1.44
N ASP A 111 -13.41 -5.88 1.84
CA ASP A 111 -12.44 -4.80 1.79
C ASP A 111 -11.19 -5.22 0.99
N PRO A 112 -11.07 -4.76 -0.26
CA PRO A 112 -10.03 -5.22 -1.16
C PRO A 112 -8.68 -4.61 -0.81
N ILE A 113 -7.63 -5.43 -0.91
CA ILE A 113 -6.25 -5.00 -0.70
C ILE A 113 -5.75 -4.09 -1.82
N ILE A 114 -6.28 -4.29 -3.04
CA ILE A 114 -6.01 -3.48 -4.22
C ILE A 114 -7.28 -2.73 -4.58
N ILE A 115 -7.16 -1.43 -4.84
CA ILE A 115 -8.24 -0.57 -5.32
C ILE A 115 -7.84 0.10 -6.62
N PHE A 116 -8.83 0.52 -7.40
CA PHE A 116 -8.61 1.52 -8.44
C PHE A 116 -8.75 2.92 -7.84
N ASP A 117 -7.78 3.79 -8.12
CA ASP A 117 -7.93 5.20 -7.82
C ASP A 117 -8.79 5.91 -8.87
N LYS A 118 -8.97 7.23 -8.72
CA LYS A 118 -9.78 8.04 -9.66
C LYS A 118 -9.21 8.10 -11.08
N TYR A 119 -7.94 7.71 -11.28
CA TYR A 119 -7.28 7.66 -12.57
C TYR A 119 -7.25 6.24 -13.15
N ALA A 120 -8.07 5.33 -12.61
CA ALA A 120 -8.12 3.93 -13.00
C ALA A 120 -6.76 3.20 -12.87
N VAL A 121 -5.91 3.64 -11.94
CA VAL A 121 -4.64 2.97 -11.62
C VAL A 121 -4.84 2.04 -10.44
N ARG A 122 -4.38 0.79 -10.57
CA ARG A 122 -4.38 -0.20 -9.47
C ARG A 122 -3.38 0.23 -8.40
N CYS A 123 -3.87 0.42 -7.18
CA CYS A 123 -3.08 0.88 -6.06
C CYS A 123 -3.33 0.03 -4.81
N LEU A 124 -2.35 -0.02 -3.92
CA LEU A 124 -2.50 -0.57 -2.59
C LEU A 124 -3.53 0.27 -1.80
N ASN A 125 -4.50 -0.37 -1.18
CA ASN A 125 -5.45 0.29 -0.30
C ASN A 125 -4.78 0.66 1.03
N LEU A 126 -4.23 1.87 1.09
CA LEU A 126 -3.53 2.38 2.28
C LEU A 126 -4.44 2.59 3.49
N TYR A 127 -5.75 2.71 3.26
CA TYR A 127 -6.76 2.93 4.30
C TYR A 127 -7.52 1.65 4.69
N ARG A 128 -7.11 0.48 4.17
CA ARG A 128 -7.73 -0.82 4.49
C ARG A 128 -7.82 -1.10 6.00
N THR A 129 -6.85 -0.60 6.76
CA THR A 129 -6.80 -0.77 8.22
C THR A 129 -7.94 -0.05 8.97
N CYS A 130 -8.69 0.81 8.28
CA CYS A 130 -9.83 1.54 8.84
C CYS A 130 -11.13 0.73 8.84
N SER A 131 -11.21 -0.40 8.12
CA SER A 131 -12.47 -1.10 7.81
C SER A 131 -13.04 -2.01 8.91
N SER A 132 -12.57 -1.88 10.16
CA SER A 132 -13.06 -2.72 11.26
C SER A 132 -14.49 -2.34 11.67
N LYS A 133 -15.32 -3.36 11.91
CA LYS A 133 -16.68 -3.21 12.46
C LYS A 133 -16.70 -3.09 14.00
N ASN A 134 -15.55 -3.16 14.67
CA ASN A 134 -15.45 -3.07 16.12
C ASN A 134 -15.43 -1.61 16.59
N ASN A 135 -16.39 -1.19 17.41
CA ASN A 135 -16.52 0.19 17.91
C ASN A 135 -15.24 0.72 18.61
N LYS A 136 -14.56 -0.10 19.44
CA LYS A 136 -13.32 0.33 20.11
C LYS A 136 -12.20 0.59 19.11
N HIS A 137 -12.13 -0.21 18.05
CA HIS A 137 -11.20 0.02 16.94
C HIS A 137 -11.56 1.27 16.15
N GLN A 138 -12.85 1.52 15.93
CA GLN A 138 -13.31 2.71 15.21
C GLN A 138 -12.92 4.00 15.92
N GLU A 139 -13.05 4.09 17.24
CA GLU A 139 -12.59 5.29 17.99
C GLU A 139 -11.07 5.50 17.87
N GLN A 140 -10.28 4.43 17.92
CA GLN A 140 -8.83 4.51 17.70
C GLN A 140 -8.49 4.93 16.28
N VAL A 141 -9.21 4.41 15.28
CA VAL A 141 -9.06 4.79 13.87
C VAL A 141 -9.45 6.24 13.66
N LYS A 142 -10.53 6.71 14.29
CA LYS A 142 -11.01 8.09 14.25
C LYS A 142 -9.91 9.06 14.67
N ALA A 143 -9.33 8.88 15.85
CA ALA A 143 -8.26 9.73 16.35
C ALA A 143 -7.02 9.77 15.42
N LYS A 144 -6.71 8.65 14.75
CA LYS A 144 -5.63 8.60 13.76
C LYS A 144 -5.98 9.36 12.48
N LEU A 145 -7.21 9.22 12.00
CA LEU A 145 -7.70 9.93 10.82
C LEU A 145 -7.81 11.44 11.06
N GLU A 146 -8.18 11.88 12.27
CA GLU A 146 -8.17 13.29 12.66
C GLU A 146 -6.76 13.89 12.51
N LYS A 147 -5.73 13.22 13.03
CA LYS A 147 -4.32 13.64 12.87
C LYS A 147 -3.90 13.71 11.41
N ILE A 148 -4.28 12.71 10.60
CA ILE A 148 -3.99 12.70 9.17
C ILE A 148 -4.68 13.90 8.49
N SER A 149 -5.96 14.14 8.80
CA SER A 149 -6.75 15.26 8.28
C SER A 149 -6.09 16.59 8.60
N ASP A 150 -5.68 16.81 9.84
CA ASP A 150 -5.04 18.05 10.28
C ASP A 150 -3.69 18.27 9.59
N ASN A 151 -2.91 17.20 9.40
CA ASN A 151 -1.68 17.27 8.62
C ASN A 151 -1.93 17.65 7.16
N ILE A 152 -2.92 17.05 6.50
CA ILE A 152 -3.30 17.39 5.12
C ILE A 152 -3.71 18.86 5.04
N LYS A 153 -4.64 19.31 5.89
CA LYS A 153 -5.14 20.70 5.91
C LYS A 153 -4.01 21.71 6.14
N ARG A 154 -3.12 21.43 7.10
CA ARG A 154 -1.96 22.29 7.39
C ARG A 154 -1.04 22.41 6.18
N LYS A 155 -0.77 21.31 5.49
CA LYS A 155 0.08 21.31 4.29
C LYS A 155 -0.58 22.02 3.11
N MET A 156 -1.87 21.83 2.90
CA MET A 156 -2.64 22.58 1.89
C MET A 156 -2.56 24.09 2.15
N ASN A 157 -2.78 24.54 3.39
CA ASN A 157 -2.64 25.95 3.75
C ASN A 157 -1.22 26.50 3.49
N THR A 158 -0.20 25.70 3.80
CA THR A 158 1.22 26.08 3.62
C THR A 158 1.56 26.24 2.14
N HIS A 159 1.09 25.33 1.29
CA HIS A 159 1.44 25.25 -0.12
C HIS A 159 0.36 25.81 -1.05
N ARG A 160 -0.59 26.62 -0.55
CA ARG A 160 -1.75 27.12 -1.32
C ARG A 160 -1.40 27.84 -2.64
N ASN A 161 -0.20 28.40 -2.72
CA ASN A 161 0.31 29.14 -3.89
C ASN A 161 1.20 28.27 -4.79
N GLU A 162 1.33 26.97 -4.53
CA GLU A 162 2.14 26.02 -5.29
C GLU A 162 1.22 24.98 -5.97
N PRO A 163 0.71 25.26 -7.19
CA PRO A 163 -0.33 24.44 -7.82
C PRO A 163 0.03 22.95 -7.92
N ASP A 164 1.27 22.63 -8.30
CA ASP A 164 1.75 21.25 -8.46
C ASP A 164 1.81 20.49 -7.13
N VAL A 165 2.03 21.19 -6.02
CA VAL A 165 2.02 20.61 -4.67
C VAL A 165 0.58 20.47 -4.17
N MET A 166 -0.25 21.48 -4.41
CA MET A 166 -1.68 21.45 -4.06
C MET A 166 -2.41 20.29 -4.75
N GLU A 167 -2.13 20.03 -6.02
CA GLU A 167 -2.73 18.92 -6.76
C GLU A 167 -2.49 17.56 -6.06
N LYS A 168 -1.30 17.36 -5.48
CA LYS A 168 -0.97 16.14 -4.70
C LYS A 168 -1.77 16.04 -3.41
N TYR A 169 -2.01 17.16 -2.72
CA TYR A 169 -2.83 17.17 -1.52
C TYR A 169 -4.32 17.06 -1.81
N ILE A 170 -4.81 17.60 -2.92
CA ILE A 170 -6.17 17.37 -3.40
C ILE A 170 -6.40 15.88 -3.63
N TYR A 171 -5.45 15.19 -4.30
CA TYR A 171 -5.50 13.74 -4.44
C TYR A 171 -5.60 13.02 -3.08
N LEU A 172 -4.78 13.42 -2.10
CA LEU A 172 -4.83 12.84 -0.75
C LEU A 172 -6.18 13.08 -0.05
N VAL A 173 -6.75 14.28 -0.18
CA VAL A 173 -8.08 14.60 0.37
C VAL A 173 -9.14 13.67 -0.21
N GLU A 174 -9.11 13.41 -1.52
CA GLU A 174 -10.08 12.53 -2.15
C GLU A 174 -9.94 11.09 -1.65
N GLN A 175 -8.71 10.57 -1.52
CA GLN A 175 -8.48 9.24 -0.95
C GLN A 175 -8.97 9.15 0.51
N TYR A 176 -8.66 10.17 1.31
CA TYR A 176 -9.13 10.28 2.68
C TYR A 176 -10.67 10.34 2.75
N ASN A 177 -11.31 11.19 1.95
CA ASN A 177 -12.76 11.36 1.90
C ASN A 177 -13.47 10.09 1.43
N ASN A 178 -12.86 9.35 0.49
CA ASN A 178 -13.36 8.05 0.05
C ASN A 178 -13.29 7.00 1.17
N CYS A 179 -12.28 7.05 2.04
CA CYS A 179 -12.20 6.20 3.22
C CYS A 179 -13.28 6.56 4.24
N VAL A 180 -13.27 7.80 4.74
CA VAL A 180 -14.19 8.20 5.84
C VAL A 180 -15.64 8.24 5.40
N GLY A 181 -15.92 8.51 4.12
CA GLY A 181 -17.27 8.49 3.56
C GLY A 181 -17.93 7.10 3.57
N LYS A 182 -17.13 6.02 3.57
CA LYS A 182 -17.60 4.63 3.70
C LYS A 182 -17.90 4.24 5.15
N ILE A 183 -17.45 5.03 6.14
CA ILE A 183 -17.63 4.76 7.57
C ILE A 183 -18.72 5.69 8.10
N PRO A 184 -19.94 5.19 8.39
CA PRO A 184 -21.08 6.05 8.73
C PRO A 184 -20.82 7.01 9.89
N SER A 185 -20.08 6.59 10.92
CA SER A 185 -19.73 7.36 12.11
C SER A 185 -18.66 8.44 11.88
N MET A 186 -18.07 8.53 10.69
CA MET A 186 -16.95 9.42 10.35
C MET A 186 -17.23 10.30 9.12
N LYS A 187 -18.46 10.31 8.61
CA LYS A 187 -18.81 11.10 7.40
C LYS A 187 -18.60 12.60 7.58
N ASP A 188 -18.76 13.10 8.79
CA ASP A 188 -18.53 14.49 9.18
C ASP A 188 -17.05 14.91 9.12
N MET A 189 -16.13 13.94 9.09
CA MET A 189 -14.68 14.19 9.02
C MET A 189 -14.20 14.55 7.61
N GLN A 190 -15.06 14.51 6.59
CA GLN A 190 -14.69 14.84 5.22
C GLN A 190 -14.12 16.26 5.11
N ILE A 191 -13.04 16.39 4.35
CA ILE A 191 -12.37 17.67 4.10
C ILE A 191 -13.02 18.33 2.88
N ASN A 192 -13.52 19.57 3.05
CA ASN A 192 -14.00 20.37 1.94
C ASN A 192 -12.82 21.06 1.24
N ILE A 193 -12.53 20.62 0.01
CA ILE A 193 -11.42 21.13 -0.83
C ILE A 193 -11.61 22.62 -1.16
N GLN A 194 -12.85 23.10 -1.31
CA GLN A 194 -13.14 24.50 -1.71
C GLN A 194 -12.73 25.55 -0.66
N LYS A 195 -12.27 25.12 0.53
CA LYS A 195 -11.78 26.01 1.59
C LYS A 195 -10.30 26.38 1.44
N TYR A 196 -9.60 25.83 0.45
CA TYR A 196 -8.15 25.94 0.24
C TYR A 196 -7.85 26.39 -1.19
#